data_AF-A0A9E2ZCQ2-F1
#
_entry.id   AF-A0A9E2ZCQ2-F1
#
_cell.length_a   1.000
_cell.length_b   1.000
_cell.length_c   1.000
_cell.angle_alpha   90.00
_cell.angle_beta   90.00
_cell.angle_gamma   90.00
#
_symmetry.space_group_name_H-M   'P 1'
#
loop_
_entity.id
_entity.type
_entity.pdbx_description
1 polymer ?
#
loop_
_entity_poly.entity_id
_entity_poly.type
_entity_poly.pdbx_seq_one_letter_code
_entity_poly.pdbx_strand_id
1 'polypeptide(L)'
;MDVRTTSSLSRRAALAAVGGAAMIAAAACSPSLEKASDQPNSRQTPVQTPDPNASITEQRQHIDELDKQIIELLRQRGEASATIQRIRTAAGGTRTDPTREQQILGRYQDGLGPAGRAVASAILDADRGAAPSTTASTTGSASPTSTAGR
;
A
#
# COMPACT_ATOMS: atom_id res chain seq x y z
N MET A 1 21.18 47.42 -16.41
CA MET A 1 19.86 47.10 -15.82
C MET A 1 20.08 45.88 -14.93
N ASP A 2 20.57 46.13 -13.72
CA ASP A 2 20.95 45.12 -12.75
C ASP A 2 19.76 44.82 -11.83
N VAL A 3 19.27 43.58 -11.83
CA VAL A 3 18.27 43.11 -10.87
C VAL A 3 18.99 42.22 -9.86
N ARG A 4 19.03 42.72 -8.62
CA ARG A 4 19.68 42.10 -7.47
C ARG A 4 18.93 40.86 -6.98
N THR A 5 19.74 39.88 -6.57
CA THR A 5 19.52 38.73 -5.70
C THR A 5 18.79 39.08 -4.38
N THR A 6 17.95 38.17 -3.86
CA THR A 6 18.05 37.50 -2.53
C THR A 6 16.69 37.09 -1.91
N SER A 7 16.64 35.81 -1.49
CA SER A 7 16.22 35.32 -0.16
C SER A 7 14.78 35.50 0.34
N SER A 8 14.13 34.38 0.69
CA SER A 8 13.61 34.15 2.06
C SER A 8 13.15 32.70 2.28
N LEU A 9 13.99 31.87 2.90
CA LEU A 9 13.57 30.70 3.66
C LEU A 9 13.19 31.18 5.07
N SER A 10 11.97 30.90 5.52
CA SER A 10 11.60 31.04 6.94
C SER A 10 11.45 29.66 7.59
N ARG A 11 12.39 29.36 8.49
CA ARG A 11 12.28 28.36 9.56
C ARG A 11 11.78 29.05 10.83
N ARG A 12 10.87 28.41 11.56
CA ARG A 12 10.57 28.55 13.00
C ARG A 12 9.68 27.35 13.35
N ALA A 13 10.06 26.32 14.12
CA ALA A 13 10.66 26.25 15.45
C ALA A 13 9.80 26.93 16.54
N ALA A 14 8.95 26.14 17.20
CA ALA A 14 8.36 26.40 18.52
C ALA A 14 8.14 25.01 19.17
N LEU A 15 8.90 24.60 20.20
CA LEU A 15 8.97 25.01 21.62
C LEU A 15 8.14 24.05 22.49
N ALA A 16 8.87 23.37 23.37
CA ALA A 16 8.40 22.44 24.39
C ALA A 16 7.65 23.14 25.54
N ALA A 17 6.79 22.40 26.24
CA ALA A 17 6.54 22.60 27.68
C ALA A 17 6.04 21.31 28.33
N VAL A 18 6.74 20.94 29.40
CA VAL A 18 6.51 19.87 30.37
C VAL A 18 5.64 20.42 31.51
N GLY A 19 4.78 19.60 32.13
CA GLY A 19 4.37 19.82 33.53
C GLY A 19 2.95 19.36 33.91
N GLY A 20 2.84 18.71 35.07
CA GLY A 20 1.59 18.46 35.79
C GLY A 20 1.46 17.01 36.27
N ALA A 21 2.16 16.60 37.32
CA ALA A 21 1.72 16.63 38.72
C ALA A 21 0.98 15.34 39.16
N ALA A 22 1.67 14.59 40.01
CA ALA A 22 1.20 13.40 40.70
C ALA A 22 0.09 13.72 41.72
N MET A 23 -0.88 12.80 41.86
CA MET A 23 -1.75 12.71 43.02
C MET A 23 -1.68 11.30 43.59
N ILE A 24 -1.27 11.23 44.86
CA ILE A 24 -1.31 10.05 45.72
C ILE A 24 -2.63 10.12 46.50
N ALA A 25 -3.40 9.04 46.51
CA ALA A 25 -4.33 8.76 47.59
C ALA A 25 -4.54 7.25 47.72
N ALA A 26 -4.23 6.74 48.90
CA ALA A 26 -4.30 5.33 49.28
C ALA A 26 -5.60 5.03 50.06
N ALA A 27 -5.99 3.75 50.01
CA ALA A 27 -6.71 2.98 51.02
C ALA A 27 -8.20 3.29 51.31
N ALA A 28 -9.07 2.31 51.04
CA ALA A 28 -9.83 1.58 52.07
C ALA A 28 -10.63 0.42 51.46
N CYS A 29 -10.64 -0.70 52.18
CA CYS A 29 -11.38 -1.91 51.93
C CYS A 29 -12.80 -1.78 52.51
N SER A 30 -13.85 -2.12 51.74
CA SER A 30 -14.92 -3.07 52.17
C SER A 30 -16.04 -3.19 51.13
N PRO A 31 -16.66 -4.38 51.00
CA PRO A 31 -17.68 -4.71 50.02
C PRO A 31 -19.09 -4.42 50.55
N SER A 32 -19.96 -3.86 49.71
CA SER A 32 -21.40 -3.75 49.99
C SER A 32 -22.19 -4.54 48.95
N LEU A 33 -22.78 -5.63 49.42
CA LEU A 33 -23.84 -6.38 48.76
C LEU A 33 -25.07 -5.47 48.66
N GLU A 34 -25.39 -4.98 47.47
CA GLU A 34 -26.67 -4.32 47.20
C GLU A 34 -27.47 -5.07 46.12
N LYS A 35 -28.39 -5.89 46.65
CA LYS A 35 -29.77 -6.09 46.21
C LYS A 35 -30.00 -6.42 44.72
N ALA A 36 -30.34 -7.70 44.51
CA ALA A 36 -31.04 -8.19 43.33
C ALA A 36 -32.25 -7.29 43.01
N SER A 37 -32.08 -6.46 41.99
CA SER A 37 -33.17 -5.74 41.34
C SER A 37 -33.52 -6.55 40.10
N ASP A 38 -34.67 -7.20 40.23
CA ASP A 38 -35.41 -7.92 39.19
C ASP A 38 -35.65 -6.96 38.01
N GLN A 39 -34.75 -7.00 37.01
CA GLN A 39 -34.92 -6.27 35.77
C GLN A 39 -35.57 -7.24 34.78
N PRO A 40 -36.76 -6.91 34.22
CA PRO A 40 -37.43 -7.80 33.29
C PRO A 40 -36.50 -8.00 32.09
N ASN A 41 -36.08 -9.25 31.92
CA ASN A 41 -35.30 -9.81 30.82
C ASN A 41 -35.35 -8.89 29.59
N SER A 42 -34.37 -7.99 29.49
CA SER A 42 -34.14 -7.22 28.28
C SER A 42 -34.04 -8.25 27.19
N ARG A 43 -35.03 -8.32 26.30
CA ARG A 43 -34.99 -9.16 25.11
C ARG A 43 -33.69 -8.81 24.41
N GLN A 44 -32.66 -9.61 24.67
CA GLN A 44 -31.43 -9.60 23.91
C GLN A 44 -31.90 -9.99 22.53
N THR A 45 -32.08 -9.00 21.66
CA THR A 45 -32.13 -9.23 20.22
C THR A 45 -30.96 -10.15 19.92
N PRO A 46 -31.17 -11.31 19.27
CA PRO A 46 -30.06 -12.16 18.90
C PRO A 46 -29.06 -11.27 18.18
N VAL A 47 -27.87 -11.12 18.76
CA VAL A 47 -26.76 -10.51 18.05
C VAL A 47 -26.54 -11.45 16.89
N GLN A 48 -27.07 -11.10 15.71
CA GLN A 48 -26.85 -11.87 14.51
C GLN A 48 -25.37 -11.71 14.20
N THR A 49 -24.58 -12.68 14.64
CA THR A 49 -23.18 -12.78 14.27
C THR A 49 -23.15 -12.83 12.75
N PRO A 50 -22.48 -11.88 12.07
CA PRO A 50 -22.46 -11.85 10.61
C PRO A 50 -21.99 -13.21 10.09
N ASP A 51 -22.70 -13.76 9.10
CA ASP A 51 -22.25 -14.98 8.44
C ASP A 51 -20.87 -14.69 7.82
N PRO A 52 -19.80 -15.39 8.26
CA PRO A 52 -18.46 -15.14 7.74
C PRO A 52 -18.41 -15.26 6.21
N ASN A 53 -19.22 -16.14 5.60
CA ASN A 53 -19.25 -16.29 4.15
C ASN A 53 -19.86 -15.08 3.42
N ALA A 54 -20.86 -14.44 4.03
CA ALA A 54 -21.41 -13.20 3.51
C ALA A 54 -20.34 -12.09 3.55
N SER A 55 -19.62 -11.95 4.68
CA SER A 55 -18.55 -10.95 4.81
C SER A 55 -17.39 -11.17 3.83
N ILE A 56 -17.01 -12.43 3.55
CA ILE A 56 -15.98 -12.75 2.56
C ILE A 56 -16.44 -12.35 1.14
N THR A 57 -17.70 -12.60 0.82
CA THR A 57 -18.26 -12.27 -0.50
C THR A 57 -18.26 -10.76 -0.73
N GLU A 58 -18.67 -9.97 0.27
CA GLU A 58 -18.61 -8.51 0.22
C GLU A 58 -17.18 -7.98 0.06
N GLN A 59 -16.22 -8.53 0.81
CA GLN A 59 -14.81 -8.11 0.68
C GLN A 59 -14.22 -8.44 -0.69
N ARG A 60 -14.60 -9.57 -1.31
CA ARG A 60 -14.17 -9.89 -2.68
C ARG A 60 -14.72 -8.90 -3.70
N GLN A 61 -15.99 -8.53 -3.59
CA GLN A 61 -16.58 -7.50 -4.46
C GLN A 61 -15.84 -6.16 -4.29
N HIS A 62 -15.50 -5.80 -3.05
CA HIS A 62 -14.73 -4.59 -2.79
C HIS A 62 -13.32 -4.65 -3.41
N ILE A 63 -12.64 -5.80 -3.34
CA ILE A 63 -11.35 -6.01 -4.04
C ILE A 63 -11.53 -5.84 -5.55
N ASP A 64 -12.56 -6.43 -6.15
CA ASP A 64 -12.81 -6.30 -7.59
C ASP A 64 -13.04 -4.84 -8.02
N GLU A 65 -13.68 -4.04 -7.18
CA GLU A 65 -13.87 -2.60 -7.41
C GLU A 65 -12.57 -1.81 -7.30
N LEU A 66 -11.74 -2.13 -6.30
CA LEU A 66 -10.42 -1.53 -6.15
C LEU A 66 -9.51 -1.89 -7.33
N ASP A 67 -9.53 -3.14 -7.78
CA ASP A 67 -8.73 -3.61 -8.91
C ASP A 67 -9.10 -2.87 -10.20
N LYS A 68 -10.39 -2.62 -10.44
CA LYS A 68 -10.83 -1.79 -11.58
C LYS A 68 -10.25 -0.38 -11.50
N GLN A 69 -10.25 0.23 -10.31
CA GLN A 69 -9.68 1.57 -10.10
C GLN A 69 -8.16 1.56 -10.30
N ILE A 70 -7.46 0.54 -9.80
CA ILE A 70 -6.01 0.38 -9.97
C ILE A 70 -5.67 0.24 -11.46
N ILE A 71 -6.39 -0.60 -12.21
CA ILE A 71 -6.18 -0.79 -13.65
C ILE A 71 -6.33 0.54 -14.40
N GLU A 72 -7.37 1.30 -14.09
CA GLU A 72 -7.61 2.61 -14.72
C GLU A 72 -6.48 3.60 -14.40
N LEU A 73 -6.07 3.69 -13.13
CA LEU A 73 -4.94 4.53 -12.72
C LEU A 73 -3.63 4.13 -13.40
N LEU A 74 -3.37 2.83 -13.55
CA LEU A 74 -2.18 2.33 -14.22
C LEU A 74 -2.21 2.64 -15.73
N ARG A 75 -3.36 2.55 -16.40
CA ARG A 75 -3.50 2.99 -17.80
C ARG A 75 -3.16 4.47 -17.97
N GLN A 76 -3.77 5.33 -17.15
CA GLN A 76 -3.52 6.78 -17.19
C GLN A 76 -2.03 7.09 -16.94
N ARG A 77 -1.42 6.40 -15.98
CA ARG A 77 0.01 6.51 -15.69
C ARG A 77 0.86 6.10 -16.90
N GLY A 78 0.51 5.01 -17.58
CA GLY A 78 1.18 4.54 -18.79
C GLY A 78 1.09 5.55 -19.94
N GLU A 79 -0.07 6.16 -20.15
CA GLU A 79 -0.26 7.21 -21.17
C GLU A 79 0.59 8.46 -20.88
N ALA A 80 0.69 8.87 -19.62
CA ALA A 80 1.59 9.94 -19.20
C ALA A 80 3.07 9.56 -19.43
N SER A 81 3.46 8.34 -19.09
CA SER A 81 4.81 7.80 -19.30
C SER A 81 5.19 7.79 -20.78
N ALA A 82 4.30 7.31 -21.66
CA ALA A 82 4.49 7.31 -23.10
C ALA A 82 4.62 8.74 -23.67
N THR A 83 3.87 9.70 -23.13
CA THR A 83 3.97 11.11 -23.50
C THR A 83 5.34 11.68 -23.15
N ILE A 84 5.83 11.44 -21.93
CA ILE A 84 7.18 11.86 -21.49
C ILE A 84 8.25 11.24 -22.39
N GLN A 85 8.15 9.94 -22.67
CA GLN A 85 9.10 9.24 -23.54
C GLN A 85 9.16 9.88 -24.93
N ARG A 86 8.00 10.16 -25.55
CA ARG A 86 7.92 10.82 -26.86
C ARG A 86 8.60 12.19 -26.86
N ILE A 87 8.36 13.01 -25.83
CA ILE A 87 8.99 14.33 -25.70
C ILE A 87 10.51 14.20 -25.61
N ARG A 88 11.02 13.28 -24.79
CA ARG A 88 12.47 13.07 -24.62
C ARG A 88 13.14 12.60 -25.90
N THR A 89 12.55 11.63 -26.59
CA THR A 89 13.11 11.10 -27.84
C THR A 89 13.05 12.14 -28.95
N ALA A 90 12.00 12.96 -29.01
CA ALA A 90 11.90 14.07 -29.98
C ALA A 90 12.99 15.13 -29.75
N ALA A 91 13.41 15.33 -28.49
CA ALA A 91 14.51 16.21 -28.12
C ALA A 91 15.91 15.58 -28.29
N GLY A 92 16.01 14.36 -28.86
CA GLY A 92 17.28 13.65 -29.07
C GLY A 92 17.88 13.02 -27.80
N GLY A 93 17.11 12.95 -26.71
CA GLY A 93 17.53 12.35 -25.45
C GLY A 93 17.26 10.84 -25.35
N THR A 94 17.68 10.24 -24.23
CA THR A 94 17.37 8.84 -23.91
C THR A 94 15.90 8.66 -23.58
N ARG A 95 15.35 7.48 -23.91
CA ARG A 95 13.94 7.13 -23.61
C ARG A 95 13.67 7.01 -22.10
N THR A 96 14.67 6.62 -21.31
CA THR A 96 14.57 6.36 -19.87
C THR A 96 15.43 7.29 -19.04
N ASP A 97 15.07 7.42 -17.76
CA ASP A 97 15.75 8.25 -16.76
C ASP A 97 16.06 7.43 -15.50
N PRO A 98 17.29 6.89 -15.38
CA PRO A 98 17.64 6.01 -14.27
C PRO A 98 17.44 6.65 -12.90
N THR A 99 17.71 7.95 -12.76
CA THR A 99 17.53 8.67 -11.49
C THR A 99 16.05 8.74 -11.11
N ARG A 100 15.19 9.06 -12.08
CA ARG A 100 13.74 9.09 -11.85
C ARG A 100 13.18 7.71 -11.55
N GLU A 101 13.68 6.67 -12.22
CA GLU A 101 13.27 5.28 -11.98
C GLU A 101 13.59 4.86 -10.53
N GLN A 102 14.79 5.17 -10.04
CA GLN A 102 15.15 4.87 -8.64
C GLN A 102 14.24 5.61 -7.64
N GLN A 103 13.86 6.86 -7.92
CA GLN A 103 12.90 7.59 -7.08
C GLN A 103 11.49 6.96 -7.08
N ILE A 104 11.07 6.34 -8.18
CA ILE A 104 9.78 5.66 -8.26
C ILE A 104 9.85 4.36 -7.45
N LEU A 105 10.91 3.59 -7.61
CA LEU A 105 11.13 2.36 -6.84
C LEU A 105 11.13 2.64 -5.33
N GLY A 106 11.81 3.69 -4.88
CA GLY A 106 11.82 4.12 -3.48
C GLY A 106 10.41 4.47 -2.97
N ARG A 107 9.66 5.29 -3.71
CA ARG A 107 8.28 5.67 -3.32
C ARG A 107 7.35 4.47 -3.12
N TYR A 108 7.44 3.47 -3.99
CA TYR A 108 6.61 2.27 -3.85
C TYR A 108 7.10 1.37 -2.72
N GLN A 109 8.41 1.27 -2.52
CA GLN A 109 8.98 0.53 -1.38
C GLN A 109 8.57 1.15 -0.04
N ASP A 110 8.55 2.48 0.06
CA ASP A 110 8.12 3.20 1.26
C ASP A 110 6.61 3.02 1.52
N GLY A 111 5.80 3.00 0.46
CA GLY A 111 4.34 2.89 0.56
C GLY A 111 3.79 1.47 0.75
N LEU A 112 4.43 0.47 0.13
CA LEU A 112 3.96 -0.94 0.12
C LEU A 112 4.91 -1.88 0.87
N GLY A 113 6.00 -1.37 1.43
CA GLY A 113 7.01 -2.17 2.14
C GLY A 113 7.89 -2.99 1.19
N PRO A 114 8.42 -4.15 1.64
CA PRO A 114 9.44 -4.92 0.91
C PRO A 114 9.01 -5.35 -0.51
N ALA A 115 7.72 -5.65 -0.72
CA ALA A 115 7.20 -6.04 -2.02
C ALA A 115 7.03 -4.87 -3.00
N GLY A 116 7.00 -3.63 -2.50
CA GLY A 116 6.72 -2.43 -3.29
C GLY A 116 7.71 -2.20 -4.43
N ARG A 117 8.98 -2.55 -4.22
CA ARG A 117 10.00 -2.44 -5.26
C ARG A 117 9.68 -3.34 -6.47
N ALA A 118 9.21 -4.57 -6.22
CA ALA A 118 8.86 -5.50 -7.30
C ALA A 118 7.64 -5.03 -8.10
N VAL A 119 6.63 -4.49 -7.41
CA VAL A 119 5.45 -3.89 -8.03
C VAL A 119 5.85 -2.70 -8.93
N ALA A 120 6.70 -1.80 -8.43
CA ALA A 120 7.15 -0.67 -9.20
C ALA A 120 7.98 -1.06 -10.43
N SER A 121 8.84 -2.08 -10.33
CA SER A 121 9.56 -2.62 -11.47
C SER A 121 8.59 -3.13 -12.55
N ALA A 122 7.61 -3.95 -12.17
CA ALA A 122 6.61 -4.48 -13.12
C ALA A 122 5.83 -3.35 -13.83
N ILE A 123 5.43 -2.31 -13.09
CA ILE A 123 4.76 -1.14 -13.66
C ILE A 123 5.67 -0.39 -14.65
N LEU A 124 6.94 -0.15 -14.29
CA LEU A 124 7.89 0.53 -15.17
C LEU A 124 8.18 -0.27 -16.44
N ASP A 125 8.20 -1.60 -16.35
CA ASP A 125 8.44 -2.47 -17.51
C ASP A 125 7.22 -2.47 -18.46
N ALA A 126 6.01 -2.57 -17.91
CA ALA A 126 4.77 -2.45 -18.67
C ALA A 126 4.68 -1.10 -19.41
N ASP A 127 4.97 0.01 -18.74
CA ASP A 127 5.00 1.37 -19.31
C ASP A 127 5.96 1.52 -20.50
N ARG A 128 7.05 0.77 -20.49
CA ARG A 128 8.10 0.83 -21.52
C ARG A 128 7.77 -0.07 -22.71
N GLY A 129 6.67 -0.83 -22.63
CA GLY A 129 6.27 -1.82 -23.64
C GLY A 129 7.08 -3.11 -23.57
N ALA A 130 7.84 -3.33 -22.49
CA ALA A 130 8.45 -4.62 -22.23
C ALA A 130 7.36 -5.53 -21.64
N ALA A 131 6.89 -6.49 -22.45
CA ALA A 131 6.04 -7.57 -21.93
C ALA A 131 6.73 -8.23 -20.73
N PRO A 132 5.97 -8.75 -19.74
CA PRO A 132 6.57 -9.33 -18.54
C PRO A 132 7.60 -10.38 -18.95
N SER A 133 8.87 -10.16 -18.56
CA SER A 133 9.90 -11.17 -18.71
C SER A 133 9.54 -12.30 -17.77
N THR A 134 8.79 -13.28 -18.28
CA THR A 134 8.48 -14.55 -17.64
C THR A 134 9.79 -15.28 -17.39
N THR A 135 10.50 -14.87 -16.34
CA THR A 135 11.52 -15.68 -15.67
C THR A 135 10.78 -16.64 -14.75
N ALA A 136 9.85 -17.40 -15.32
CA ALA A 136 9.43 -18.65 -14.71
C ALA A 136 10.64 -19.57 -14.83
N SER A 137 11.25 -19.85 -13.69
CA SER A 137 12.21 -20.93 -13.54
C SER A 137 11.57 -22.22 -14.05
N THR A 138 11.90 -22.62 -15.27
CA THR A 138 11.68 -23.98 -15.77
C THR A 138 12.62 -24.91 -15.00
N THR A 139 12.27 -25.20 -13.76
CA THR A 139 12.75 -26.36 -13.03
C THR A 139 11.84 -27.52 -13.43
N GLY A 140 12.35 -28.39 -14.31
CA GLY A 140 11.60 -29.52 -14.83
C GLY A 140 12.45 -30.38 -15.76
N SER A 141 13.57 -30.87 -15.24
CA SER A 141 14.33 -31.96 -15.86
C SER A 141 13.47 -33.23 -15.83
N ALA A 142 12.62 -33.43 -16.83
CA ALA A 142 11.96 -34.71 -17.08
C ALA A 142 12.82 -35.50 -18.08
N SER A 143 13.58 -36.47 -17.55
CA SER A 143 14.20 -37.52 -18.36
C SER A 143 13.13 -38.49 -18.87
N PRO A 144 13.01 -38.77 -20.17
CA PRO A 144 12.17 -39.87 -20.63
C PRO A 144 12.89 -41.21 -20.46
N THR A 145 12.33 -42.08 -19.64
CA THR A 145 12.68 -43.50 -19.54
C THR A 145 12.39 -44.18 -20.88
N SER A 146 13.45 -44.66 -21.55
CA SER A 146 13.33 -45.50 -22.75
C SER A 146 12.97 -46.94 -22.32
N THR A 147 11.71 -47.30 -22.53
CA THR A 147 11.23 -48.68 -22.49
C THR A 147 11.22 -49.20 -23.92
N ALA A 148 12.20 -50.04 -24.27
CA ALA A 148 12.15 -50.89 -25.46
C ALA A 148 11.90 -52.33 -25.02
N GLY A 149 10.72 -52.83 -25.35
CA GLY A 149 10.29 -54.20 -25.10
C GLY A 149 10.35 -55.07 -26.35
N ARG A 150 10.72 -56.33 -26.09
CA ARG A 150 10.46 -57.59 -26.82
C ARG A 150 11.10 -57.83 -28.19
#